data_AF-A0A2T2WJK7-F1
#
_entry.id   AF-A0A2T2WJK7-F1
#
_cell.length_a   1.000
_cell.length_b   1.000
_cell.length_c   1.000
_cell.angle_alpha   90.00
_cell.angle_beta   90.00
_cell.angle_gamma   90.00
#
_symmetry.space_group_name_H-M   'P 1'
#
loop_
_entity.id
_entity.type
_entity.pdbx_description
1 polymer ?
#
loop_
_entity_poly.entity_id
_entity_poly.type
_entity_poly.pdbx_seq_one_letter_code
_entity_poly.pdbx_strand_id
1 'polypeptide(L)'
;MARPSKAYWLAISLMMGLAAYLTWAHWAAMPVVCPATGLVDCAAVLTGPGSLVLGLPLAAWGGLWAVGGWLWPFYAPRLRGIWMLMGGMGLVWAWVHEGLDRHLCLWCSGMQLGAFVALAALVPWPGLVARFRRGWHTMPRRAWLWGGMAGLVSVASIVGYQIWLGTDTWRVVGLLALLWSIASAWLTALVGSRSVWRRGAAGAVGLAAPVTLAAGLGTTACAASVCAGGLSTAAAAGSAGFGGVLVGLFGVFAPMALQGLIGMFGLGVAAVWTLRRGGP
;
A
#
# COMPACT_ATOMS: atom_id res chain seq x y z
N MET A 1 17.10 25.61 -0.79
CA MET A 1 16.75 24.20 -0.52
C MET A 1 16.78 23.98 0.99
N ALA A 2 15.79 23.30 1.57
CA ALA A 2 15.82 22.99 3.00
C ALA A 2 16.97 22.02 3.29
N ARG A 3 17.76 22.28 4.35
CA ARG A 3 18.79 21.35 4.79
C ARG A 3 18.12 20.05 5.26
N PRO A 4 18.66 18.87 4.91
CA PRO A 4 18.14 17.60 5.41
C PRO A 4 18.21 17.56 6.93
N SER A 5 17.18 16.97 7.55
CA SER A 5 17.13 16.80 9.00
C SER A 5 18.19 15.79 9.45
N LYS A 6 18.59 15.83 10.73
CA LYS A 6 19.48 14.82 11.31
C LYS A 6 18.89 13.41 11.19
N ALA A 7 17.57 13.28 11.30
CA ALA A 7 16.84 12.02 11.13
C ALA A 7 17.02 11.42 9.74
N TYR A 8 17.04 12.25 8.69
CA TYR A 8 17.31 11.79 7.32
C TYR A 8 18.69 11.12 7.21
N TRP A 9 19.73 11.79 7.73
CA TRP A 9 21.09 11.26 7.67
C TRP A 9 21.24 9.97 8.48
N LEU A 10 20.66 9.93 9.68
CA LEU A 10 20.66 8.72 10.51
C LEU A 10 19.98 7.55 9.79
N ALA A 11 18.84 7.79 9.14
CA ALA A 11 18.11 6.76 8.40
C ALA A 11 18.93 6.22 7.21
N ILE A 12 19.53 7.11 6.39
CA ILE A 12 20.35 6.68 5.24
C ILE A 12 21.59 5.90 5.70
N SER A 13 22.31 6.39 6.72
CA SER A 13 23.50 5.68 7.24
C SER A 13 23.15 4.31 7.82
N LEU A 14 22.05 4.21 8.56
CA LEU A 14 21.56 2.94 9.10
C LEU A 14 21.22 1.97 7.97
N MET A 15 20.53 2.43 6.93
CA MET A 15 20.19 1.62 5.76
C MET A 15 21.43 1.12 5.03
N MET A 16 22.47 1.95 4.88
CA MET A 16 23.73 1.50 4.25
C MET A 16 24.39 0.39 5.07
N GLY A 17 24.43 0.51 6.40
CA GLY A 17 24.97 -0.52 7.27
C GLY A 17 24.19 -1.83 7.21
N LEU A 18 22.85 -1.75 7.28
CA LEU A 18 21.96 -2.90 7.15
C LEU A 18 22.07 -3.57 5.77
N ALA A 19 22.12 -2.78 4.70
CA ALA A 19 22.30 -3.28 3.34
C ALA A 19 23.61 -4.04 3.19
N ALA A 20 24.72 -3.49 3.70
CA ALA A 20 26.02 -4.14 3.66
C ALA A 20 26.00 -5.47 4.44
N TYR A 21 25.47 -5.45 5.67
CA TYR A 21 25.33 -6.64 6.51
C TYR A 21 24.51 -7.74 5.83
N LEU A 22 23.30 -7.42 5.34
CA LEU A 22 22.40 -8.38 4.72
C LEU A 22 22.92 -8.89 3.38
N THR A 23 23.56 -8.03 2.58
CA THR A 23 24.19 -8.45 1.33
C THR A 23 25.34 -9.41 1.61
N TRP A 24 26.19 -9.10 2.59
CA TRP A 24 27.26 -9.98 3.00
C TRP A 24 26.74 -11.33 3.52
N ALA A 25 25.73 -11.31 4.40
CA ALA A 25 25.13 -12.53 4.94
C ALA A 25 24.53 -13.43 3.84
N HIS A 26 23.89 -12.82 2.83
CA HIS A 26 23.34 -13.55 1.68
C HIS A 26 24.44 -14.28 0.88
N TRP A 27 25.54 -13.59 0.54
CA TRP A 27 26.62 -14.19 -0.25
C TRP A 27 27.48 -15.20 0.52
N ALA A 28 27.68 -14.95 1.81
CA ALA A 28 28.45 -15.84 2.66
C ALA A 28 27.64 -17.04 3.17
N ALA A 29 26.36 -17.16 2.80
CA ALA A 29 25.41 -18.15 3.32
C ALA A 29 25.42 -18.24 4.86
N MET A 30 25.66 -17.11 5.53
CA MET A 30 25.74 -17.07 6.98
C MET A 30 24.33 -16.99 7.58
N PRO A 31 24.08 -17.70 8.69
CA PRO A 31 22.84 -17.52 9.43
C PRO A 31 22.75 -16.07 9.92
N VAL A 32 21.67 -15.39 9.55
CA VAL A 32 21.40 -14.03 10.02
C VAL A 32 21.09 -14.04 11.51
N VAL A 33 21.51 -12.99 12.23
CA VAL A 33 21.26 -12.85 13.67
C VAL A 33 19.80 -12.46 13.87
N CYS A 34 18.90 -13.42 13.73
CA CYS A 34 17.47 -13.23 13.89
C CYS A 34 16.81 -14.57 14.25
N PRO A 35 15.64 -14.55 14.91
CA PRO A 35 14.89 -15.77 15.18
C PRO A 35 14.58 -16.50 13.86
N ALA A 36 14.82 -17.80 13.80
CA ALA A 36 14.51 -18.65 12.64
C ALA A 36 13.26 -19.51 12.89
N THR A 37 12.35 -19.06 13.77
CA THR A 37 11.20 -19.86 14.19
C THR A 37 9.96 -18.99 14.32
N GLY A 38 8.83 -19.50 13.83
CA GLY A 38 7.52 -18.87 13.94
C GLY A 38 7.24 -17.82 12.87
N LEU A 39 6.50 -16.76 13.25
CA LEU A 39 6.11 -15.67 12.34
C LEU A 39 7.32 -14.80 11.93
N VAL A 40 8.35 -14.75 12.77
CA VAL A 40 9.60 -14.03 12.48
C VAL A 40 10.63 -15.04 12.02
N ASP A 41 10.86 -15.11 10.71
CA ASP A 41 11.86 -15.96 10.07
C ASP A 41 12.55 -15.20 8.95
N CYS A 42 13.69 -14.60 9.26
CA CYS A 42 14.46 -13.84 8.27
C CYS A 42 15.12 -14.74 7.24
N ALA A 43 15.42 -15.99 7.58
CA ALA A 43 16.05 -16.91 6.65
C ALA A 43 15.07 -17.22 5.51
N ALA A 44 13.82 -17.55 5.84
CA ALA A 44 12.77 -17.78 4.85
C ALA A 44 12.59 -16.60 3.88
N VAL A 45 12.53 -15.37 4.40
CA VAL A 45 12.37 -14.15 3.57
C VAL A 45 13.61 -13.88 2.69
N LEU A 46 14.82 -14.13 3.20
CA LEU A 46 16.06 -13.87 2.47
C LEU A 46 16.39 -14.95 1.43
N THR A 47 15.87 -16.16 1.57
CA THR A 47 16.04 -17.25 0.59
C THR A 47 14.82 -17.45 -0.31
N GLY A 48 13.74 -16.69 -0.07
CA GLY A 48 12.50 -16.79 -0.83
C GLY A 48 12.63 -16.34 -2.31
N PRO A 49 11.66 -16.68 -3.16
CA PRO A 49 11.73 -16.42 -4.60
C PRO A 49 11.78 -14.93 -4.98
N GLY A 50 11.38 -14.02 -4.09
CA GLY A 50 11.46 -12.57 -4.30
C GLY A 50 12.69 -11.91 -3.66
N SER A 51 13.60 -12.68 -3.06
CA SER A 51 14.79 -12.12 -2.42
C SER A 51 15.85 -11.62 -3.42
N LEU A 52 15.78 -12.09 -4.66
CA LEU A 52 16.65 -11.69 -5.77
C LEU A 52 15.87 -10.90 -6.81
N VAL A 53 16.37 -9.71 -7.15
CA VAL A 53 15.85 -8.89 -8.26
C VAL A 53 17.00 -8.62 -9.22
N LEU A 54 16.86 -9.07 -10.47
CA LEU A 54 17.92 -8.98 -11.48
C LEU A 54 19.25 -9.62 -11.04
N GLY A 55 19.18 -10.72 -10.28
CA GLY A 55 20.36 -11.44 -9.78
C GLY A 55 21.06 -10.79 -8.58
N LEU A 56 20.55 -9.65 -8.09
CA LEU A 56 21.06 -8.98 -6.90
C LEU A 56 20.10 -9.16 -5.72
N PRO A 57 20.62 -9.37 -4.49
CA PRO A 57 19.77 -9.44 -3.32
C PRO A 57 19.03 -8.11 -3.11
N LEU A 58 17.78 -8.18 -2.68
CA LEU A 58 16.92 -7.02 -2.44
C LEU A 58 17.57 -6.01 -1.49
N ALA A 59 18.37 -6.49 -0.52
CA ALA A 59 19.15 -5.66 0.37
C ALA A 59 20.18 -4.78 -0.36
N ALA A 60 20.82 -5.31 -1.41
CA ALA A 60 21.77 -4.54 -2.22
C ALA A 60 21.05 -3.43 -3.00
N TRP A 61 19.84 -3.69 -3.51
CA TRP A 61 18.99 -2.64 -4.12
C TRP A 61 18.64 -1.54 -3.12
N GLY A 62 18.29 -1.89 -1.89
CA GLY A 62 18.08 -0.93 -0.81
C GLY A 62 19.34 -0.11 -0.50
N GLY A 63 20.51 -0.75 -0.51
CA GLY A 63 21.81 -0.08 -0.36
C GLY A 63 22.11 0.91 -1.48
N LEU A 64 21.94 0.50 -2.74
CA LEU A 64 22.10 1.39 -3.90
C LEU A 64 21.15 2.59 -3.83
N TRP A 65 19.91 2.36 -3.40
CA TRP A 65 18.95 3.44 -3.18
C TRP A 65 19.41 4.40 -2.08
N ALA A 66 19.92 3.88 -0.96
CA ALA A 66 20.44 4.69 0.14
C ALA A 66 21.67 5.52 -0.27
N VAL A 67 22.60 4.94 -1.06
CA VAL A 67 23.74 5.65 -1.65
C VAL A 67 23.25 6.78 -2.57
N GLY A 68 22.26 6.51 -3.41
CA GLY A 68 21.60 7.52 -4.23
C GLY A 68 20.99 8.65 -3.37
N GLY A 69 20.46 8.33 -2.19
CA GLY A 69 19.93 9.29 -1.22
C GLY A 69 20.98 10.20 -0.60
N TRP A 70 22.23 9.76 -0.51
CA TRP A 70 23.32 10.61 -0.05
C TRP A 70 23.67 11.69 -1.07
N LEU A 71 23.63 11.35 -2.36
CA LEU A 71 24.11 12.20 -3.45
C LEU A 71 22.97 12.99 -4.13
N TRP A 72 22.00 12.29 -4.73
CA TRP A 72 21.11 12.87 -5.73
C TRP A 72 20.13 13.93 -5.23
N PRO A 73 19.49 13.83 -4.04
CA PRO A 73 18.50 14.81 -3.61
C PRO A 73 19.04 16.24 -3.48
N PHE A 74 20.36 16.38 -3.33
CA PHE A 74 21.04 17.66 -3.08
C PHE A 74 21.79 18.18 -4.31
N TYR A 75 22.46 17.30 -5.07
CA TYR A 75 23.19 17.71 -6.27
C TYR A 75 22.32 17.80 -7.52
N ALA A 76 21.24 17.02 -7.60
CA ALA A 76 20.38 16.91 -8.78
C ALA A 76 18.88 16.96 -8.42
N PRO A 77 18.31 18.15 -8.13
CA PRO A 77 16.93 18.28 -7.66
C PRO A 77 15.89 17.71 -8.66
N ARG A 78 16.23 17.64 -9.96
CA ARG A 78 15.39 17.01 -10.99
C ARG A 78 15.25 15.49 -10.79
N LEU A 79 16.29 14.83 -10.26
CA LEU A 79 16.30 13.38 -10.02
C LEU A 79 15.63 13.00 -8.70
N ARG A 80 15.43 13.96 -7.79
CA ARG A 80 14.81 13.73 -6.47
C ARG A 80 13.44 13.04 -6.60
N GLY A 81 12.61 13.46 -7.57
CA GLY A 81 11.30 12.85 -7.79
C GLY A 81 11.40 11.39 -8.22
N ILE A 82 12.32 11.07 -9.14
CA ILE A 82 12.57 9.70 -9.60
C ILE A 82 13.09 8.84 -8.45
N TRP A 83 14.06 9.35 -7.69
CA TRP A 83 14.61 8.65 -6.53
C TRP A 83 13.54 8.35 -5.45
N MET A 84 12.66 9.32 -5.17
CA MET A 84 11.52 9.12 -4.26
C MET A 84 10.55 8.06 -4.78
N LEU A 85 10.23 8.09 -6.08
CA LEU A 85 9.33 7.11 -6.70
C LEU A 85 9.93 5.70 -6.65
N MET A 86 11.22 5.55 -6.93
CA MET A 86 11.92 4.26 -6.80
C MET A 86 11.90 3.75 -5.36
N GLY A 87 12.17 4.62 -4.38
CA GLY A 87 12.11 4.26 -2.96
C GLY A 87 10.71 3.86 -2.51
N GLY A 88 9.69 4.61 -2.92
CA GLY A 88 8.29 4.30 -2.63
C GLY A 88 7.85 2.98 -3.25
N MET A 89 8.21 2.72 -4.52
CA MET A 89 7.91 1.45 -5.19
C MET A 89 8.64 0.28 -4.52
N GLY A 90 9.91 0.46 -4.14
CA GLY A 90 10.67 -0.54 -3.40
C GLY A 90 10.06 -0.86 -2.03
N LEU A 91 9.52 0.13 -1.33
CA LEU A 91 8.81 -0.07 -0.07
C LEU A 91 7.53 -0.89 -0.24
N VAL A 92 6.73 -0.56 -1.25
CA VAL A 92 5.50 -1.29 -1.58
C VAL A 92 5.83 -2.73 -1.98
N TRP A 93 6.86 -2.91 -2.81
CA TRP A 93 7.33 -4.24 -3.21
C TRP A 93 7.75 -5.09 -2.00
N ALA A 94 8.53 -4.51 -1.09
CA ALA A 94 8.98 -5.20 0.12
C ALA A 94 7.80 -5.65 1.00
N TRP A 95 6.79 -4.80 1.19
CA TRP A 95 5.59 -5.17 1.96
C TRP A 95 4.74 -6.24 1.28
N VAL A 96 4.55 -6.13 -0.04
CA VAL A 96 3.81 -7.15 -0.80
C VAL A 96 4.51 -8.49 -0.67
N HIS A 97 5.84 -8.52 -0.77
CA HIS A 97 6.62 -9.75 -0.73
C HIS A 97 6.64 -10.39 0.67
N GLU A 98 6.82 -9.60 1.75
CA GLU A 98 6.65 -10.10 3.12
C GLU A 98 5.23 -10.64 3.38
N GLY A 99 4.20 -9.99 2.83
CA GLY A 99 2.81 -10.45 2.93
C GLY A 99 2.56 -11.76 2.18
N LEU A 100 3.21 -11.97 1.03
CA LEU A 100 3.10 -13.21 0.25
C LEU A 100 3.84 -14.37 0.92
N ASP A 101 5.00 -14.11 1.50
CA ASP A 101 5.80 -15.13 2.17
C ASP A 101 5.24 -15.53 3.54
N ARG A 102 4.33 -14.73 4.12
CA ARG A 102 3.74 -14.93 5.47
C ARG A 102 4.75 -14.96 6.62
N HIS A 103 5.97 -14.51 6.36
CA HIS A 103 7.05 -14.39 7.35
C HIS A 103 7.50 -12.93 7.44
N LEU A 104 7.81 -12.49 8.66
CA LEU A 104 8.34 -11.16 8.94
C LEU A 104 9.85 -11.25 9.15
N CYS A 105 10.60 -10.41 8.45
CA CYS A 105 12.04 -10.27 8.68
C CYS A 105 12.31 -8.98 9.44
N LEU A 106 12.84 -9.08 10.67
CA LEU A 106 13.14 -7.93 11.52
C LEU A 106 14.10 -6.94 10.84
N TRP A 107 15.09 -7.47 10.11
CA TRP A 107 16.07 -6.67 9.38
C TRP A 107 15.46 -5.97 8.15
N CYS A 108 14.58 -6.64 7.41
CA CYS A 108 13.84 -6.05 6.29
C CYS A 108 12.90 -4.95 6.77
N SER A 109 12.17 -5.19 7.87
CA SER A 109 11.35 -4.17 8.53
C SER A 109 12.18 -2.95 8.96
N GLY A 110 13.41 -3.16 9.46
CA GLY A 110 14.35 -2.09 9.76
C GLY A 110 14.74 -1.26 8.54
N MET A 111 15.02 -1.91 7.41
CA MET A 111 15.30 -1.25 6.13
C MET A 111 14.10 -0.46 5.61
N GLN A 112 12.89 -1.04 5.68
CA GLN A 112 11.65 -0.36 5.29
C GLN A 112 11.38 0.86 6.18
N LEU A 113 11.57 0.74 7.49
CA LEU A 113 11.41 1.86 8.41
C LEU A 113 12.41 2.98 8.09
N GLY A 114 13.68 2.63 7.82
CA GLY A 114 14.69 3.59 7.37
C GLY A 114 14.28 4.31 6.08
N ALA A 115 13.82 3.56 5.07
CA ALA A 115 13.36 4.13 3.80
C ALA A 115 12.15 5.05 4.01
N PHE A 116 11.19 4.65 4.83
CA PHE A 116 10.02 5.44 5.17
C PHE A 116 10.42 6.75 5.86
N VAL A 117 11.32 6.71 6.86
CA VAL A 117 11.81 7.91 7.55
C VAL A 117 12.57 8.83 6.58
N ALA A 118 13.42 8.28 5.72
CA ALA A 118 14.17 9.05 4.73
C ALA A 118 13.23 9.75 3.72
N LEU A 119 12.23 9.04 3.20
CA LEU A 119 11.22 9.60 2.31
C LEU A 119 10.38 10.66 3.03
N ALA A 120 9.88 10.36 4.22
CA ALA A 120 9.06 11.26 5.03
C ALA A 120 9.83 12.55 5.38
N ALA A 121 11.12 12.47 5.70
CA ALA A 121 11.94 13.64 6.01
C ALA A 121 12.10 14.60 4.82
N LEU A 122 11.93 14.10 3.59
CA LEU A 122 12.00 14.88 2.38
C LEU A 122 10.62 15.36 1.89
N VAL A 123 9.51 14.88 2.46
CA VAL A 123 8.17 15.38 2.13
C VAL A 123 7.93 16.72 2.86
N PRO A 124 7.46 17.77 2.16
CA PRO A 124 7.15 19.05 2.80
C PRO A 124 5.83 18.95 3.58
N TRP A 125 5.88 18.28 4.74
CA TRP A 125 4.74 18.05 5.63
C TRP A 125 3.90 19.29 5.93
N PRO A 126 4.46 20.47 6.25
CA PRO A 126 3.63 21.64 6.55
C PRO A 126 2.76 22.05 5.36
N GLY A 127 3.31 22.01 4.14
CA GLY A 127 2.57 22.32 2.92
C GLY A 127 1.58 21.24 2.54
N LEU A 128 1.88 19.97 2.83
CA LEU A 128 0.95 18.86 2.65
C LEU A 128 -0.23 18.96 3.62
N VAL A 129 0.05 19.16 4.91
CA VAL A 129 -0.94 19.30 5.98
C VAL A 129 -1.79 20.55 5.78
N ALA A 130 -1.21 21.68 5.35
CA ALA A 130 -1.98 22.88 5.04
C ALA A 130 -2.91 22.69 3.85
N ARG A 131 -2.45 22.01 2.77
CA ARG A 131 -3.31 21.63 1.63
C ARG A 131 -4.41 20.67 2.06
N PHE A 132 -4.07 19.70 2.91
CA PHE A 132 -5.03 18.75 3.47
C PHE A 132 -6.09 19.46 4.31
N ARG A 133 -5.69 20.32 5.24
CA ARG A 133 -6.59 21.11 6.10
C ARG A 133 -7.49 22.02 5.27
N ARG A 134 -6.96 22.71 4.24
CA ARG A 134 -7.78 23.53 3.34
C ARG A 134 -8.79 22.71 2.56
N GLY A 135 -8.36 21.58 1.98
CA GLY A 135 -9.27 20.65 1.30
C GLY A 135 -10.35 20.12 2.24
N TRP A 136 -10.01 19.88 3.50
CA TRP A 136 -10.94 19.39 4.51
C TRP A 136 -12.07 20.37 4.82
N HIS A 137 -11.76 21.67 4.90
CA HIS A 137 -12.77 22.70 5.16
C HIS A 137 -13.63 23.04 3.94
N THR A 138 -13.12 22.83 2.72
CA THR A 138 -13.88 23.10 1.49
C THR A 138 -14.71 21.91 1.02
N MET A 139 -14.59 20.74 1.65
CA MET A 139 -15.41 19.58 1.33
C MET A 139 -16.88 19.83 1.70
N PRO A 140 -17.82 19.69 0.74
CA PRO A 140 -19.24 19.81 1.05
C PRO A 140 -19.64 18.71 2.05
N ARG A 141 -20.53 19.02 3.00
CA ARG A 141 -21.02 18.06 4.03
C ARG A 141 -21.41 16.68 3.48
N ARG A 142 -21.94 16.64 2.25
CA ARG A 142 -22.25 15.37 1.56
C ARG A 142 -21.01 14.53 1.31
N ALA A 143 -19.89 15.10 0.84
CA ALA A 143 -18.64 14.37 0.65
C ALA A 143 -18.09 13.80 1.97
N TRP A 144 -18.33 14.49 3.08
CA TRP A 144 -18.00 14.01 4.43
C TRP A 144 -18.79 12.74 4.80
N LEU A 145 -20.09 12.73 4.53
CA LEU A 145 -20.95 11.56 4.77
C LEU A 145 -20.54 10.38 3.88
N TRP A 146 -20.28 10.63 2.60
CA TRP A 146 -19.84 9.58 1.66
C TRP A 146 -18.44 9.04 2.01
N GLY A 147 -17.50 9.90 2.38
CA GLY A 147 -16.16 9.47 2.83
C GLY A 147 -16.20 8.71 4.15
N GLY A 148 -17.04 9.13 5.10
CA GLY A 148 -17.27 8.43 6.35
C GLY A 148 -17.89 7.05 6.16
N MET A 149 -18.91 6.93 5.29
CA MET A 149 -19.51 5.64 4.95
C MET A 149 -18.54 4.71 4.21
N ALA A 150 -17.78 5.23 3.24
CA ALA A 150 -16.77 4.43 2.54
C ALA A 150 -15.67 3.92 3.49
N GLY A 151 -15.25 4.76 4.45
CA GLY A 151 -14.36 4.36 5.53
C GLY A 151 -14.96 3.25 6.39
N LEU A 152 -16.17 3.44 6.90
CA LEU A 152 -16.88 2.45 7.73
C LEU A 152 -17.05 1.10 7.03
N VAL A 153 -17.46 1.09 5.75
CA VAL A 153 -17.62 -0.15 4.97
C VAL A 153 -16.27 -0.85 4.75
N SER A 154 -15.19 -0.09 4.55
CA SER A 154 -13.85 -0.64 4.41
C SER A 154 -13.35 -1.25 5.73
N VAL A 155 -13.53 -0.57 6.87
CA VAL A 155 -13.21 -1.14 8.19
C VAL A 155 -14.02 -2.41 8.44
N ALA A 156 -15.33 -2.37 8.20
CA ALA A 156 -16.20 -3.52 8.45
C ALA A 156 -15.81 -4.73 7.58
N SER A 157 -15.41 -4.50 6.34
CA SER A 157 -14.94 -5.55 5.43
C SER A 157 -13.63 -6.17 5.92
N ILE A 158 -12.68 -5.35 6.39
CA ILE A 158 -11.41 -5.82 6.95
C ILE A 158 -11.66 -6.62 8.24
N VAL A 159 -12.52 -6.13 9.14
CA VAL A 159 -12.86 -6.81 10.40
C VAL A 159 -13.57 -8.14 10.12
N GLY A 160 -14.54 -8.17 9.19
CA GLY A 160 -15.23 -9.41 8.80
C GLY A 160 -14.29 -10.45 8.21
N TYR A 161 -13.30 -10.04 7.42
CA TYR A 161 -12.30 -10.93 6.85
C TYR A 161 -11.38 -11.55 7.92
N GLN A 162 -11.09 -10.82 9.00
CA GLN A 162 -10.24 -11.30 10.09
C GLN A 162 -10.99 -12.21 11.07
N ILE A 163 -12.28 -11.95 11.31
CA ILE A 163 -13.15 -12.91 12.03
C ILE A 163 -13.20 -14.24 11.26
N TRP A 164 -13.17 -14.19 9.93
CA TRP A 164 -13.10 -15.38 9.08
C TRP A 164 -11.73 -16.08 9.10
N LEU A 165 -10.63 -15.33 9.22
CA LEU A 165 -9.25 -15.89 9.26
C LEU A 165 -8.79 -16.37 10.64
N GLY A 166 -9.49 -16.02 11.73
CA GLY A 166 -9.21 -16.54 13.07
C GLY A 166 -7.86 -16.11 13.67
N THR A 167 -7.30 -14.97 13.26
CA THR A 167 -5.98 -14.52 13.72
C THR A 167 -6.05 -13.45 14.83
N ASP A 168 -5.34 -13.67 15.94
CA ASP A 168 -5.28 -12.85 17.16
C ASP A 168 -4.52 -11.50 17.04
N THR A 169 -4.45 -10.88 15.86
CA THR A 169 -3.63 -9.68 15.60
C THR A 169 -4.41 -8.36 15.60
N TRP A 170 -5.34 -8.20 16.54
CA TRP A 170 -6.26 -7.06 16.63
C TRP A 170 -5.61 -5.65 16.64
N ARG A 171 -4.43 -5.49 17.25
CA ARG A 171 -3.76 -4.18 17.39
C ARG A 171 -3.17 -3.64 16.09
N VAL A 172 -2.59 -4.51 15.26
CA VAL A 172 -1.98 -4.13 13.97
C VAL A 172 -3.08 -3.93 12.93
N VAL A 173 -4.11 -4.77 12.97
CA VAL A 173 -5.28 -4.69 12.09
C VAL A 173 -6.08 -3.41 12.32
N GLY A 174 -6.32 -3.02 13.58
CA GLY A 174 -7.02 -1.77 13.87
C GLY A 174 -6.29 -0.54 13.30
N LEU A 175 -4.97 -0.55 13.33
CA LEU A 175 -4.15 0.56 12.82
C LEU A 175 -4.15 0.61 11.28
N LEU A 176 -4.06 -0.54 10.61
CA LEU A 176 -4.17 -0.64 9.14
C LEU A 176 -5.57 -0.29 8.64
N ALA A 177 -6.62 -0.75 9.30
CA ALA A 177 -8.00 -0.42 8.97
C ALA A 177 -8.27 1.08 9.13
N LEU A 178 -7.73 1.72 10.18
CA LEU A 178 -7.82 3.16 10.39
C LEU A 178 -7.10 3.92 9.26
N LEU A 179 -5.87 3.55 8.94
CA LEU A 179 -5.07 4.18 7.88
C LEU A 179 -5.74 4.03 6.51
N TRP A 180 -6.26 2.84 6.19
CA TRP A 180 -6.98 2.57 4.95
C TRP A 180 -8.27 3.39 4.84
N SER A 181 -9.00 3.54 5.94
CA SER A 181 -10.25 4.33 5.99
C SER A 181 -9.99 5.81 5.76
N ILE A 182 -8.92 6.34 6.35
CA ILE A 182 -8.47 7.72 6.12
C ILE A 182 -8.10 7.92 4.65
N ALA A 183 -7.37 6.97 4.05
CA ALA A 183 -6.99 7.03 2.63
C ALA A 183 -8.20 6.94 1.69
N SER A 184 -9.16 6.07 1.99
CA SER A 184 -10.39 5.87 1.22
C SER A 184 -11.28 7.11 1.24
N ALA A 185 -11.51 7.68 2.43
CA ALA A 185 -12.28 8.90 2.61
C ALA A 185 -11.68 10.07 1.81
N TRP A 186 -10.35 10.17 1.80
CA TRP A 186 -9.62 11.18 1.04
C TRP A 186 -9.84 11.06 -0.48
N LEU A 187 -9.79 9.84 -1.02
CA LEU A 187 -10.02 9.55 -2.43
C LEU A 187 -11.43 9.96 -2.89
N THR A 188 -12.46 9.58 -2.13
CA THR A 188 -13.85 9.96 -2.43
C THR A 188 -14.04 11.47 -2.46
N ALA A 189 -13.38 12.19 -1.54
CA ALA A 189 -13.52 13.63 -1.47
C ALA A 189 -12.80 14.38 -2.62
N LEU A 190 -11.66 13.86 -3.08
CA LEU A 190 -10.96 14.38 -4.26
C LEU A 190 -11.78 14.22 -5.55
N VAL A 191 -12.41 13.06 -5.75
CA VAL A 191 -13.22 12.79 -6.94
C VAL A 191 -14.54 13.58 -6.89
N GLY A 192 -15.18 13.66 -5.72
CA GLY A 192 -16.44 14.37 -5.52
C GLY A 192 -16.36 15.87 -5.80
N SER A 193 -15.32 16.53 -5.28
CA SER A 193 -15.14 18.00 -5.42
C SER A 193 -15.02 18.47 -6.88
N ARG A 194 -14.52 17.64 -7.79
CA ARG A 194 -14.31 18.01 -9.20
C ARG A 194 -15.54 17.80 -10.08
N SER A 195 -16.39 16.82 -9.74
CA SER A 195 -17.62 16.54 -10.49
C SER A 195 -18.69 17.64 -10.32
N VAL A 196 -18.62 18.39 -9.22
CA VAL A 196 -19.48 19.55 -8.93
C VAL A 196 -19.00 20.78 -9.68
N TRP A 197 -17.68 20.95 -9.84
CA TRP A 197 -17.11 22.12 -10.53
C TRP A 197 -17.31 22.09 -12.05
N ARG A 198 -17.32 20.91 -12.68
CA ARG A 198 -17.64 20.79 -14.13
C ARG A 198 -19.13 20.95 -14.46
N ARG A 199 -20.03 20.72 -13.52
CA ARG A 199 -21.49 20.84 -13.74
C ARG A 199 -22.06 22.22 -13.42
N GLY A 200 -21.25 23.14 -12.91
CA GLY A 200 -21.63 24.55 -12.71
C GLY A 200 -21.56 25.41 -13.98
N ALA A 201 -21.02 24.89 -15.10
CA ALA A 201 -20.84 25.64 -16.35
C ALA A 201 -21.64 25.11 -17.54
N ALA A 202 -22.34 23.98 -17.41
CA ALA A 202 -23.19 23.45 -18.47
C ALA A 202 -24.56 23.11 -17.85
N GLY A 203 -25.59 23.77 -18.37
CA GLY A 203 -26.97 23.66 -17.93
C GLY A 203 -27.46 22.22 -17.81
N ALA A 204 -28.46 22.07 -16.94
CA ALA A 204 -29.17 20.85 -16.67
C ALA A 204 -29.60 20.13 -17.97
N VAL A 205 -29.01 18.95 -18.22
CA VAL A 205 -29.63 17.91 -19.05
C VAL A 205 -29.37 16.56 -18.39
N GLY A 206 -30.45 15.89 -18.02
CA GLY A 206 -30.62 14.44 -18.17
C GLY A 206 -29.86 13.51 -17.22
N LEU A 207 -30.58 13.04 -16.20
CA LEU A 207 -30.57 11.68 -15.65
C LEU A 207 -29.75 10.64 -16.46
N ALA A 208 -28.50 10.39 -16.07
CA ALA A 208 -27.74 9.21 -16.47
C ALA A 208 -26.62 8.86 -15.46
N ALA A 209 -27.01 8.53 -14.23
CA ALA A 209 -26.26 7.66 -13.32
C ALA A 209 -27.20 7.29 -12.15
N PRO A 210 -27.53 6.00 -11.97
CA PRO A 210 -26.56 5.05 -11.43
C PRO A 210 -26.62 3.66 -12.10
N VAL A 211 -25.66 3.35 -12.99
CA VAL A 211 -25.48 1.98 -13.52
C VAL A 211 -24.28 1.27 -12.86
N THR A 212 -23.30 2.02 -12.34
CA THR A 212 -22.11 1.43 -11.69
C THR A 212 -22.34 0.95 -10.25
N LEU A 213 -23.34 1.50 -9.54
CA LEU A 213 -23.72 1.02 -8.20
C LEU A 213 -24.61 -0.24 -8.26
N ALA A 214 -25.45 -0.38 -9.28
CA ALA A 214 -26.20 -1.61 -9.53
C ALA A 214 -25.27 -2.77 -9.90
N ALA A 215 -24.16 -2.51 -10.60
CA ALA A 215 -23.15 -3.52 -10.88
C ALA A 215 -22.36 -3.96 -9.61
N GLY A 216 -22.10 -3.05 -8.66
CA GLY A 216 -21.44 -3.37 -7.39
C GLY A 216 -22.35 -4.06 -6.36
N LEU A 217 -23.64 -3.72 -6.34
CA LEU A 217 -24.65 -4.42 -5.55
C LEU A 217 -25.04 -5.77 -6.17
N GLY A 218 -25.00 -5.88 -7.50
CA GLY A 218 -25.21 -7.14 -8.21
C GLY A 218 -24.08 -8.16 -7.97
N THR A 219 -22.82 -7.72 -7.92
CA THR A 219 -21.69 -8.61 -7.60
C THR A 219 -21.65 -9.04 -6.13
N THR A 220 -22.14 -8.21 -5.21
CA THR A 220 -22.30 -8.61 -3.80
C THR A 220 -23.54 -9.49 -3.57
N ALA A 221 -24.61 -9.31 -4.34
CA ALA A 221 -25.77 -10.21 -4.34
C ALA A 221 -25.44 -11.59 -4.94
N CYS A 222 -24.64 -11.66 -6.01
CA CYS A 222 -24.13 -12.94 -6.54
C CYS A 222 -23.21 -13.65 -5.54
N ALA A 223 -22.42 -12.92 -4.74
CA ALA A 223 -21.64 -13.51 -3.66
C ALA A 223 -22.55 -14.11 -2.57
N ALA A 224 -23.67 -13.45 -2.23
CA ALA A 224 -24.64 -13.96 -1.26
C ALA A 224 -25.40 -15.21 -1.76
N SER A 225 -25.78 -15.28 -3.05
CA SER A 225 -26.43 -16.46 -3.62
C SER A 225 -25.47 -17.65 -3.79
N VAL A 226 -24.19 -17.39 -4.05
CA VAL A 226 -23.14 -18.43 -4.04
C VAL A 226 -22.84 -18.90 -2.61
N CYS A 227 -22.96 -18.04 -1.60
CA CYS A 227 -22.89 -18.45 -0.18
C CYS A 227 -24.10 -19.30 0.25
N ALA A 228 -25.30 -19.05 -0.29
CA ALA A 228 -26.49 -19.86 -0.02
C ALA A 228 -26.42 -21.26 -0.68
N GLY A 229 -25.80 -21.37 -1.87
CA GLY A 229 -25.54 -22.66 -2.54
C GLY A 229 -24.29 -23.39 -2.03
N GLY A 230 -23.35 -22.69 -1.39
CA GLY A 230 -22.06 -23.22 -0.92
C GLY A 230 -22.13 -24.04 0.38
N LEU A 231 -23.21 -23.92 1.15
CA LEU A 231 -23.44 -24.79 2.31
C LEU A 231 -23.68 -26.26 1.91
N SER A 232 -24.12 -26.51 0.67
CA SER A 232 -24.30 -27.87 0.15
C SER A 232 -23.02 -28.48 -0.43
N THR A 233 -22.01 -27.68 -0.79
CA THR A 233 -20.74 -28.16 -1.36
C THR A 233 -19.61 -28.23 -0.33
N ALA A 234 -19.76 -27.64 0.85
CA ALA A 234 -18.83 -27.84 1.96
C ALA A 234 -18.74 -29.32 2.42
N ALA A 235 -19.82 -30.10 2.22
CA ALA A 235 -19.81 -31.56 2.43
C ALA A 235 -19.11 -32.35 1.30
N ALA A 236 -18.91 -31.73 0.12
CA ALA A 236 -18.22 -32.35 -1.02
C ALA A 236 -16.73 -31.94 -1.14
N ALA A 237 -16.26 -30.99 -0.34
CA ALA A 237 -14.88 -30.51 -0.34
C ALA A 237 -13.87 -31.47 0.35
N GLY A 238 -14.34 -32.58 0.93
CA GLY A 238 -13.50 -33.61 1.54
C GLY A 238 -12.61 -34.39 0.56
N SER A 239 -12.81 -34.26 -0.76
CA SER A 239 -12.06 -35.04 -1.77
C SER A 239 -11.33 -34.19 -2.82
N ALA A 240 -11.41 -32.86 -2.77
CA ALA A 240 -10.67 -32.00 -3.68
C ALA A 240 -9.32 -31.64 -3.06
N GLY A 241 -8.24 -32.25 -3.57
CA GLY A 241 -6.87 -31.98 -3.12
C GLY A 241 -6.47 -30.50 -3.21
N PHE A 242 -5.28 -30.19 -2.69
CA PHE A 242 -4.69 -28.85 -2.50
C PHE A 242 -4.89 -27.84 -3.66
N GLY A 243 -5.03 -28.33 -4.90
CA GLY A 243 -5.33 -27.51 -6.08
C GLY A 243 -6.71 -26.84 -6.09
N GLY A 244 -7.75 -27.45 -5.51
CA GLY A 244 -9.11 -26.86 -5.47
C GLY A 244 -9.20 -25.65 -4.52
N VAL A 245 -8.45 -25.69 -3.42
CA VAL A 245 -8.33 -24.60 -2.45
C VAL A 245 -7.58 -23.41 -3.06
N LEU A 246 -6.55 -23.66 -3.87
CA LEU A 246 -5.78 -22.62 -4.55
C LEU A 246 -6.60 -21.88 -5.62
N VAL A 247 -7.42 -22.57 -6.42
CA VAL A 247 -8.27 -21.91 -7.44
C VAL A 247 -9.34 -21.03 -6.80
N GLY A 248 -9.90 -21.44 -5.65
CA GLY A 248 -10.81 -20.62 -4.85
C GLY A 248 -10.14 -19.37 -4.26
N LEU A 249 -8.90 -19.51 -3.76
CA LEU A 249 -8.11 -18.40 -3.21
C LEU A 249 -7.70 -17.39 -4.30
N PHE A 250 -7.18 -17.84 -5.45
CA PHE A 250 -6.76 -16.94 -6.53
C PHE A 250 -7.95 -16.19 -7.17
N GLY A 251 -9.14 -16.80 -7.23
CA GLY A 251 -10.35 -16.14 -7.74
C GLY A 251 -10.83 -14.97 -6.88
N VAL A 252 -10.59 -15.00 -5.56
CA VAL A 252 -11.01 -13.95 -4.61
C VAL A 252 -9.93 -12.89 -4.42
N PHE A 253 -8.64 -13.25 -4.50
CA PHE A 253 -7.53 -12.32 -4.30
C PHE A 253 -7.21 -11.46 -5.54
N ALA A 254 -7.42 -11.97 -6.75
CA ALA A 254 -7.20 -11.22 -7.98
C ALA A 254 -7.97 -9.89 -8.06
N PRO A 255 -9.27 -9.80 -7.72
CA PRO A 255 -10.00 -8.53 -7.77
C PRO A 255 -9.55 -7.54 -6.70
N MET A 256 -9.09 -8.00 -5.52
CA MET A 256 -8.61 -7.13 -4.43
C MET A 256 -7.22 -6.54 -4.74
N ALA A 257 -6.30 -7.36 -5.25
CA ALA A 257 -4.99 -6.89 -5.70
C ALA A 257 -5.13 -5.93 -6.89
N LEU A 258 -6.06 -6.22 -7.81
CA LEU A 258 -6.39 -5.34 -8.92
C LEU A 258 -7.03 -4.03 -8.45
N GLN A 259 -7.93 -4.04 -7.46
CA GLN A 259 -8.50 -2.83 -6.86
C GLN A 259 -7.44 -1.98 -6.14
N GLY A 260 -6.51 -2.61 -5.42
CA GLY A 260 -5.36 -1.93 -4.80
C GLY A 260 -4.42 -1.31 -5.83
N LEU A 261 -4.10 -2.04 -6.91
CA LEU A 261 -3.27 -1.56 -8.02
C LEU A 261 -3.95 -0.44 -8.82
N ILE A 262 -5.26 -0.54 -9.10
CA ILE A 262 -6.04 0.51 -9.75
C ILE A 262 -6.13 1.74 -8.84
N GLY A 263 -6.30 1.55 -7.52
CA GLY A 263 -6.28 2.63 -6.53
C GLY A 263 -4.94 3.35 -6.47
N MET A 264 -3.83 2.60 -6.40
CA MET A 264 -2.46 3.14 -6.42
C MET A 264 -2.12 3.83 -7.74
N PHE A 265 -2.53 3.27 -8.89
CA PHE A 265 -2.32 3.89 -10.20
C PHE A 265 -3.15 5.17 -10.34
N GLY A 266 -4.40 5.15 -9.86
CA GLY A 266 -5.26 6.34 -9.77
C GLY A 266 -4.65 7.43 -8.88
N LEU A 267 -4.06 7.05 -7.74
CA LEU A 267 -3.32 7.96 -6.86
C LEU A 267 -2.07 8.53 -7.54
N GLY A 268 -1.29 7.69 -8.23
CA GLY A 268 -0.10 8.10 -8.98
C GLY A 268 -0.43 9.08 -10.10
N VAL A 269 -1.45 8.79 -10.92
CA VAL A 269 -1.90 9.67 -12.00
C VAL A 269 -2.48 10.98 -11.45
N ALA A 270 -3.28 10.93 -10.38
CA ALA A 270 -3.82 12.12 -9.74
C ALA A 270 -2.71 13.01 -9.13
N ALA A 271 -1.69 12.40 -8.52
CA ALA A 271 -0.52 13.09 -7.97
C ALA A 271 0.35 13.73 -9.07
N VAL A 272 0.66 12.99 -10.13
CA VAL A 272 1.44 13.52 -11.28
C VAL A 272 0.68 14.63 -11.99
N TRP A 273 -0.64 14.51 -12.13
CA TRP A 273 -1.47 15.52 -12.77
C TRP A 273 -1.63 16.79 -11.92
N THR A 274 -1.71 16.66 -10.60
CA THR A 274 -1.72 17.82 -9.69
C THR A 274 -0.36 18.52 -9.60
N LEU A 275 0.75 17.78 -9.71
CA LEU A 275 2.09 18.36 -9.77
C LEU A 275 2.35 19.12 -11.09
N ARG A 276 1.78 18.66 -12.22
CA ARG A 276 1.94 19.34 -13.53
C ARG A 276 1.15 20.64 -13.67
N ARG A 277 0.09 20.85 -12.89
CA ARG A 277 -0.75 22.08 -12.97
C ARG A 277 -0.50 23.09 -11.86
N GLY A 278 0.42 22.81 -10.94
CA GLY A 278 0.82 23.72 -9.85
C GLY A 278 2.04 24.59 -10.18
N GLY A 279 2.31 24.86 -11.46
CA GLY A 279 3.24 25.93 -11.85
C GLY A 279 2.58 27.31 -11.69
N PRO A 280 3.36 28.38 -11.41
CA PRO A 280 2.85 29.73 -11.24
C PRO A 280 2.05 30.23 -12.44
#